data_AF-A0A1F4TNH0-F1
#
_entry.id   AF-A0A1F4TNH0-F1
#
_cell.length_a   1.000
_cell.length_b   1.000
_cell.length_c   1.000
_cell.angle_alpha   90.00
_cell.angle_beta   90.00
_cell.angle_gamma   90.00
#
_symmetry.space_group_name_H-M   'P 1'
#
loop_
_entity.id
_entity.type
_entity.pdbx_description
1 polymer ?
#
loop_
_entity_poly.entity_id
_entity_poly.type
_entity_poly.pdbx_seq_one_letter_code
_entity_poly.pdbx_strand_id
1 'polypeptide(L)'
;MKKYLLVFLVVLMMLAVADRALAKRPDPQRMTARMVKQLGLDKQQAERFSVMNETLVKQEQLIWEKNRALGEKLKSAMSQEKPNMEIVHKLAKEIGGNMTEMQIKRIDNLMSLKQLLNDDQKKKFESLLDKRRGKRLQGGL
;
A
#
# COMPACT_ATOMS: atom_id res chain seq x y z
N MET A 1 -32.42 -8.20 -12.43
CA MET A 1 -31.67 -7.04 -12.96
C MET A 1 -31.14 -6.09 -11.87
N LYS A 2 -31.94 -5.57 -10.93
CA LYS A 2 -31.48 -4.55 -9.93
C LYS A 2 -30.33 -4.98 -9.00
N LYS A 3 -30.20 -6.27 -8.65
CA LYS A 3 -29.13 -6.76 -7.74
C LYS A 3 -27.73 -6.76 -8.38
N TYR A 4 -27.63 -7.06 -9.67
CA TYR A 4 -26.35 -7.08 -10.40
C TYR A 4 -25.83 -5.67 -10.70
N LEU A 5 -26.75 -4.72 -10.92
CA LEU A 5 -26.42 -3.31 -11.09
C LEU A 5 -25.75 -2.71 -9.85
N LEU A 6 -26.22 -3.08 -8.65
CA LEU A 6 -25.67 -2.58 -7.38
C LEU A 6 -24.24 -3.09 -7.14
N VAL A 7 -23.99 -4.38 -7.39
CA VAL A 7 -22.65 -4.98 -7.26
C VAL A 7 -21.68 -4.37 -8.28
N PHE A 8 -22.14 -4.14 -9.52
CA PHE A 8 -21.36 -3.46 -10.55
C PHE A 8 -20.98 -2.02 -10.15
N LEU A 9 -21.91 -1.28 -9.54
CA LEU A 9 -21.69 0.09 -9.05
C LEU A 9 -20.68 0.14 -7.88
N VAL A 10 -20.73 -0.84 -6.98
CA VAL A 10 -19.77 -0.96 -5.86
C VAL A 10 -18.36 -1.26 -6.38
N VAL A 11 -18.21 -2.16 -7.37
CA VAL A 11 -16.90 -2.48 -7.97
C VAL A 11 -16.35 -1.30 -8.78
N LEU A 12 -17.20 -0.60 -9.54
CA LEU A 12 -16.82 0.63 -10.24
C LEU A 12 -16.37 1.73 -9.28
N MET A 13 -17.05 1.88 -8.14
CA MET A 13 -16.61 2.80 -7.09
C MET A 13 -15.25 2.39 -6.52
N MET A 14 -15.00 1.11 -6.24
CA MET A 14 -13.69 0.66 -5.76
C MET A 14 -12.56 0.93 -6.77
N LEU A 15 -12.82 0.76 -8.07
CA LEU A 15 -11.83 1.02 -9.13
C LEU A 15 -11.59 2.53 -9.32
N ALA A 16 -12.64 3.37 -9.32
CA ALA A 16 -12.49 4.82 -9.43
C ALA A 16 -11.80 5.45 -8.21
N VAL A 17 -11.96 4.85 -7.03
CA VAL A 17 -11.19 5.22 -5.82
C VAL A 17 -9.72 4.84 -5.97
N ALA A 18 -9.38 3.74 -6.64
CA ALA A 18 -8.00 3.33 -6.87
C ALA A 18 -7.23 4.31 -7.79
N ASP A 19 -7.86 4.81 -8.86
CA ASP A 19 -7.26 5.81 -9.76
C ASP A 19 -7.08 7.18 -9.08
N ARG A 20 -8.06 7.63 -8.29
CA ARG A 20 -7.92 8.88 -7.51
C ARG A 20 -6.92 8.75 -6.35
N ALA A 21 -6.72 7.54 -5.81
CA ALA A 21 -5.73 7.27 -4.77
C ALA A 21 -4.27 7.32 -5.30
N LEU A 22 -4.05 7.12 -6.60
CA LEU A 22 -2.74 7.33 -7.24
C LEU A 22 -2.37 8.83 -7.30
N ALA A 23 -3.33 9.70 -7.58
CA ALA A 23 -3.10 11.15 -7.67
C ALA A 23 -2.83 11.84 -6.32
N LYS A 24 -3.14 11.20 -5.19
CA LYS A 24 -2.99 11.75 -3.82
C LYS A 24 -1.91 11.06 -3.00
N ARG A 25 -0.98 10.31 -3.61
CA ARG A 25 0.11 9.74 -2.82
C ARG A 25 1.05 10.85 -2.35
N PRO A 26 1.35 10.92 -1.04
CA PRO A 26 2.45 11.76 -0.59
C PRO A 26 3.71 11.28 -1.31
N ASP A 27 4.43 12.23 -1.90
CA ASP A 27 5.71 12.00 -2.56
C ASP A 27 6.61 11.13 -1.64
N PRO A 28 7.08 9.95 -2.13
CA PRO A 28 7.92 9.06 -1.35
C PRO A 28 9.15 9.77 -0.76
N GLN A 29 9.72 10.74 -1.48
CA GLN A 29 10.88 11.50 -1.01
C GLN A 29 10.51 12.36 0.20
N ARG A 30 9.31 12.97 0.21
CA ARG A 30 8.82 13.73 1.37
C ARG A 30 8.59 12.84 2.58
N MET A 31 8.11 11.62 2.38
CA MET A 31 7.94 10.66 3.48
C MET A 31 9.29 10.26 4.07
N THR A 32 10.28 9.94 3.23
CA THR A 32 11.65 9.62 3.66
C THR A 32 12.28 10.78 4.42
N ALA A 33 12.24 12.00 3.86
CA ALA A 33 12.79 13.19 4.50
C ALA A 33 12.14 13.46 5.87
N ARG A 34 10.83 13.25 5.98
CA ARG A 34 10.12 13.36 7.27
C ARG A 34 10.62 12.33 8.27
N MET A 35 10.84 11.08 7.86
CA MET A 35 11.32 10.02 8.76
C MET A 35 12.77 10.27 9.20
N VAL A 36 13.65 10.67 8.27
CA VAL A 36 15.03 11.09 8.55
C VAL A 36 15.06 12.17 9.63
N LYS A 37 14.28 13.24 9.43
CA LYS A 37 14.17 14.34 10.40
C LYS A 37 13.55 13.89 11.73
N GLN A 38 12.50 13.07 11.69
CA GLN A 38 11.80 12.63 12.90
C GLN A 38 12.66 11.69 13.73
N LEU A 39 13.45 10.81 13.13
CA LEU A 39 14.33 9.90 13.86
C LEU A 39 15.68 10.52 14.18
N GLY A 40 16.08 11.61 13.52
CA GLY A 40 17.40 12.20 13.68
C GLY A 40 18.47 11.25 13.15
N LEU A 41 18.24 10.70 11.95
CA LEU A 41 19.21 9.82 11.30
C LEU A 41 20.45 10.62 10.93
N ASP A 42 21.62 10.04 11.17
CA ASP A 42 22.86 10.59 10.63
C ASP A 42 22.93 10.42 9.10
N LYS A 43 23.98 10.99 8.48
CA LYS A 43 24.14 10.96 7.03
C LYS A 43 24.20 9.54 6.47
N GLN A 44 24.90 8.63 7.14
CA GLN A 44 25.08 7.26 6.67
C GLN A 44 23.79 6.45 6.83
N GLN A 45 23.09 6.60 7.95
CA GLN A 45 21.77 6.01 8.19
C GLN A 45 20.73 6.51 7.17
N ALA A 46 20.73 7.83 6.91
CA ALA A 46 19.79 8.46 5.97
C ALA A 46 20.02 7.97 4.53
N GLU A 47 21.28 7.84 4.09
CA GLU A 47 21.62 7.31 2.77
C GLU A 47 21.16 5.86 2.60
N ARG A 48 21.48 4.99 3.57
CA ARG A 48 21.02 3.59 3.57
C ARG A 48 19.50 3.50 3.53
N PHE A 49 18.81 4.31 4.34
CA PHE A 49 17.36 4.34 4.37
C PHE A 49 16.76 4.84 3.04
N SER A 50 17.40 5.80 2.36
CA SER A 50 16.96 6.26 1.03
C SER A 50 17.01 5.13 0.01
N VAL A 51 18.12 4.40 -0.07
CA VAL A 51 18.29 3.27 -1.00
C VAL A 51 17.26 2.17 -0.74
N MET A 52 17.00 1.84 0.52
CA MET A 52 15.96 0.89 0.90
C MET A 52 14.57 1.35 0.44
N ASN A 53 14.25 2.64 0.66
CA ASN A 53 12.96 3.19 0.28
C ASN A 53 12.78 3.29 -1.24
N GLU A 54 13.82 3.62 -1.99
CA GLU A 54 13.81 3.58 -3.46
C GLU A 54 13.53 2.17 -3.99
N THR A 55 14.15 1.17 -3.36
CA THR A 55 13.91 -0.25 -3.69
C THR A 55 12.46 -0.63 -3.42
N LEU A 56 11.92 -0.24 -2.26
CA LEU A 56 10.51 -0.47 -1.93
C LEU A 56 9.58 0.20 -2.95
N VAL A 57 9.82 1.47 -3.31
CA VAL A 57 9.00 2.20 -4.28
C VAL A 57 8.96 1.49 -5.63
N LYS A 58 10.10 1.00 -6.13
CA LYS A 58 10.16 0.22 -7.38
C LYS A 58 9.35 -1.08 -7.27
N GLN A 59 9.47 -1.80 -6.15
CA GLN A 59 8.72 -3.04 -5.93
C GLN A 59 7.22 -2.78 -5.83
N GLU A 60 6.81 -1.71 -5.14
CA GLU A 60 5.40 -1.32 -5.07
C GLU A 60 4.87 -0.98 -6.46
N GLN A 61 5.61 -0.22 -7.26
CA GLN A 61 5.20 0.16 -8.62
C GLN A 61 4.90 -1.07 -9.49
N LEU A 62 5.76 -2.09 -9.44
CA LEU A 62 5.53 -3.35 -10.17
C LEU A 62 4.25 -4.08 -9.71
N ILE A 63 4.00 -4.11 -8.40
CA ILE A 63 2.77 -4.71 -7.86
C ILE A 63 1.54 -3.89 -8.29
N TRP A 64 1.65 -2.56 -8.33
CA TRP A 64 0.60 -1.68 -8.81
C TRP A 64 0.25 -1.94 -10.28
N GLU A 65 1.25 -2.06 -11.14
CA GLU A 65 1.05 -2.37 -12.56
C GLU A 65 0.38 -3.74 -12.76
N LYS A 66 0.84 -4.76 -12.01
CA LYS A 66 0.19 -6.08 -11.98
C LYS A 66 -1.27 -5.99 -11.57
N ASN A 67 -1.57 -5.28 -10.47
CA ASN A 67 -2.92 -5.13 -9.96
C ASN A 67 -3.82 -4.32 -10.91
N ARG A 68 -3.28 -3.34 -11.62
CA ARG A 68 -4.02 -2.61 -12.65
C ARG A 68 -4.45 -3.54 -13.78
N ALA A 69 -3.54 -4.35 -14.29
CA ALA A 69 -3.85 -5.33 -15.33
C ALA A 69 -4.87 -6.38 -14.86
N LEU A 70 -4.74 -6.87 -13.62
CA LEU A 70 -5.73 -7.77 -13.03
C LEU A 70 -7.09 -7.10 -12.81
N GLY A 71 -7.10 -5.82 -12.44
CA GLY A 71 -8.31 -5.02 -12.28
C GLY A 71 -9.10 -4.87 -13.57
N GLU A 72 -8.43 -4.60 -14.70
CA GLU A 72 -9.08 -4.56 -16.02
C GLU A 72 -9.63 -5.93 -16.44
N LYS A 73 -8.88 -7.01 -16.20
CA LYS A 73 -9.36 -8.38 -16.45
C LYS A 73 -10.58 -8.72 -15.60
N LEU A 74 -10.56 -8.33 -14.33
CA LEU A 74 -11.66 -8.56 -13.40
C LEU A 74 -12.91 -7.79 -13.83
N LYS A 75 -12.74 -6.51 -14.19
CA LYS A 75 -13.82 -5.67 -14.74
C LYS A 75 -14.44 -6.29 -15.99
N SER A 76 -13.60 -6.78 -16.92
CA SER A 76 -14.05 -7.46 -18.13
C SER A 76 -14.84 -8.74 -17.80
N ALA A 77 -14.31 -9.61 -16.94
CA ALA A 77 -14.97 -10.86 -16.52
C ALA A 77 -16.33 -10.61 -15.85
N MET A 78 -16.43 -9.55 -15.04
CA MET A 78 -17.69 -9.16 -14.38
C MET A 78 -18.72 -8.52 -15.30
N SER A 79 -18.28 -7.97 -16.44
CA SER A 79 -19.17 -7.28 -17.40
C SER A 79 -19.88 -8.21 -18.39
N GLN A 80 -19.54 -9.50 -18.37
CA GLN A 80 -20.19 -10.51 -19.21
C GLN A 80 -21.65 -10.71 -18.82
N GLU A 81 -22.51 -11.07 -19.77
CA GLU A 81 -23.94 -11.33 -19.50
C GLU A 81 -24.15 -12.45 -18.46
N LYS A 82 -23.29 -13.46 -18.49
CA LYS A 82 -23.21 -14.55 -17.51
C LYS A 82 -21.77 -14.67 -17.00
N PRO A 83 -21.37 -13.88 -15.98
CA PRO A 83 -20.02 -13.90 -15.46
C PRO A 83 -19.61 -15.28 -14.94
N ASN A 84 -18.43 -15.75 -15.33
CA ASN A 84 -17.84 -16.93 -14.71
C ASN A 84 -17.29 -16.57 -13.33
N MET A 85 -18.01 -16.99 -12.28
CA MET A 85 -17.66 -16.68 -10.89
C MET A 85 -16.35 -17.31 -10.43
N GLU A 86 -15.92 -18.41 -11.02
CA GLU A 86 -14.62 -19.01 -10.71
C GLU A 86 -13.48 -18.10 -11.15
N ILE A 87 -13.59 -17.51 -12.35
CA ILE A 87 -12.62 -16.55 -12.89
C ILE A 87 -12.62 -15.27 -12.05
N VAL A 88 -13.80 -14.74 -11.69
CA VAL A 88 -13.93 -13.55 -10.84
C VAL A 88 -13.26 -13.76 -9.48
N HIS A 89 -13.52 -14.88 -8.81
CA HIS A 89 -12.91 -15.19 -7.53
C HIS A 89 -11.39 -15.39 -7.63
N LYS A 90 -10.91 -16.04 -8.70
CA LYS A 90 -9.48 -16.21 -8.95
C LYS A 90 -8.77 -14.85 -9.06
N LEU A 91 -9.27 -13.96 -9.91
CA LEU A 91 -8.69 -12.63 -10.11
C LEU A 91 -8.72 -11.79 -8.82
N ALA A 92 -9.82 -11.86 -8.06
CA ALA A 92 -9.91 -11.17 -6.78
C ALA A 92 -8.88 -11.69 -5.75
N LYS A 93 -8.68 -13.01 -5.69
CA LYS A 93 -7.66 -13.63 -4.82
C LYS A 93 -6.25 -13.22 -5.23
N GLU A 94 -5.94 -13.17 -6.53
CA GLU A 94 -4.63 -12.72 -7.02
C GLU A 94 -4.34 -11.27 -6.64
N ILE A 95 -5.31 -10.37 -6.81
CA ILE A 95 -5.19 -8.97 -6.35
C ILE A 95 -4.95 -8.92 -4.83
N GLY A 96 -5.71 -9.68 -4.05
CA GLY A 96 -5.54 -9.78 -2.59
C GLY A 96 -4.16 -10.30 -2.17
N GLY A 97 -3.63 -11.29 -2.89
CA GLY A 97 -2.29 -11.83 -2.69
C GLY A 97 -1.21 -10.76 -2.92
N ASN A 98 -1.30 -10.04 -4.04
CA ASN A 98 -0.41 -8.93 -4.36
C ASN A 98 -0.45 -7.80 -3.31
N MET A 99 -1.64 -7.48 -2.79
CA MET A 99 -1.78 -6.50 -1.71
C MET A 99 -1.15 -6.97 -0.40
N THR A 100 -1.25 -8.27 -0.10
CA THR A 100 -0.58 -8.88 1.05
C THR A 100 0.94 -8.80 0.91
N GLU A 101 1.47 -9.16 -0.27
CA GLU A 101 2.90 -9.06 -0.57
C GLU A 101 3.42 -7.63 -0.38
N MET A 102 2.66 -6.62 -0.83
CA MET A 102 3.00 -5.22 -0.64
C MET A 102 3.10 -4.84 0.84
N GLN A 103 2.18 -5.33 1.69
CA GLN A 103 2.24 -5.05 3.12
C GLN A 103 3.43 -5.74 3.80
N ILE A 104 3.75 -6.97 3.41
CA ILE A 104 4.93 -7.69 3.90
C ILE A 104 6.20 -6.87 3.58
N LYS A 105 6.37 -6.44 2.32
CA LYS A 105 7.53 -5.61 1.91
C LYS A 105 7.65 -4.30 2.69
N ARG A 106 6.52 -3.65 3.02
CA ARG A 106 6.51 -2.46 3.88
C ARG A 106 6.98 -2.76 5.29
N ILE A 107 6.51 -3.87 5.87
CA ILE A 107 6.92 -4.32 7.19
C ILE A 107 8.42 -4.62 7.19
N ASP A 108 8.91 -5.37 6.21
CA ASP A 108 10.33 -5.69 6.07
C ASP A 108 11.19 -4.42 5.99
N ASN A 109 10.77 -3.43 5.19
CA ASN A 109 11.48 -2.15 5.10
C ASN A 109 11.52 -1.40 6.45
N LEU A 110 10.43 -1.43 7.22
CA LEU A 110 10.39 -0.84 8.56
C LEU A 110 11.26 -1.61 9.56
N MET A 111 11.30 -2.93 9.48
CA MET A 111 12.16 -3.77 10.32
C MET A 111 13.63 -3.54 10.01
N SER A 112 14.00 -3.46 8.74
CA SER A 112 15.35 -3.09 8.31
C SER A 112 15.72 -1.67 8.75
N LEU A 113 14.79 -0.70 8.70
CA LEU A 113 15.04 0.63 9.27
C LEU A 113 15.33 0.53 10.76
N LYS A 114 14.53 -0.20 11.54
CA LYS A 114 14.73 -0.39 12.99
C LYS A 114 16.11 -0.97 13.32
N GLN A 115 16.68 -1.82 12.46
CA GLN A 115 18.02 -2.37 12.61
C GLN A 115 19.14 -1.33 12.40
N LEU A 116 18.89 -0.28 11.61
CA LEU A 116 19.87 0.81 11.40
C LEU A 116 19.93 1.79 12.58
N LEU A 117 18.94 1.78 13.46
CA LEU A 117 18.78 2.75 14.53
C LEU A 117 19.63 2.41 15.76
N ASN A 118 20.13 3.43 16.46
CA ASN A 118 20.60 3.28 17.84
C ASN A 118 19.42 3.18 18.82
N ASP A 119 19.70 2.93 20.10
CA ASP A 119 18.64 2.63 21.07
C ASP A 119 17.69 3.80 21.34
N ASP A 120 18.18 5.05 21.34
CA ASP A 120 17.34 6.23 21.51
C ASP A 120 16.45 6.47 20.28
N GLN A 121 17.00 6.26 19.09
CA GLN A 121 16.25 6.32 17.84
C GLN A 121 15.19 5.21 17.77
N LYS A 122 15.47 3.99 18.25
CA LYS A 122 14.50 2.88 18.33
C LYS A 122 13.31 3.23 19.22
N LYS A 123 13.55 3.76 20.42
CA LYS A 123 12.48 4.21 21.33
C LYS A 123 11.59 5.27 20.67
N LYS A 124 12.21 6.22 19.95
CA LYS A 124 11.50 7.25 19.20
C LYS A 124 10.68 6.66 18.06
N PHE A 125 11.24 5.70 17.34
CA PHE A 125 10.56 4.97 16.26
C PHE A 125 9.31 4.23 16.79
N GLU A 126 9.43 3.52 17.90
CA GLU A 126 8.30 2.82 18.54
C GLU A 126 7.19 3.78 18.96
N SER A 127 7.56 4.91 19.60
CA SER A 127 6.58 5.97 19.94
C SER A 127 5.85 6.54 18.72
N LEU A 128 6.54 6.66 17.57
CA LEU A 128 5.92 7.11 16.32
C LEU A 128 4.92 6.09 15.77
N LEU A 129 5.19 4.79 15.91
CA LEU A 129 4.26 3.73 15.51
C LEU A 129 3.00 3.75 16.37
N ASP A 130 3.15 3.87 17.70
CA ASP A 130 2.02 3.89 18.64
C ASP A 130 1.13 5.11 18.46
N LYS A 131 1.71 6.30 18.26
CA LYS A 131 0.96 7.54 17.99
C LYS A 131 0.12 7.43 16.71
N ARG A 132 0.61 6.73 15.68
CA ARG A 132 -0.15 6.48 14.45
C ARG A 132 -1.30 5.51 14.70
N ARG A 133 -1.12 4.50 15.56
CA ARG A 133 -2.20 3.59 15.98
C ARG A 133 -3.29 4.33 16.75
N GLY A 134 -2.91 5.17 17.72
CA GLY A 134 -3.86 5.98 18.51
C GLY A 134 -4.67 6.96 17.66
N LYS A 135 -4.04 7.65 16.69
CA LYS A 135 -4.75 8.57 15.79
C LYS A 135 -5.73 7.88 14.83
N ARG A 136 -5.46 6.63 14.43
CA ARG A 136 -6.42 5.85 13.61
C ARG A 136 -7.65 5.43 14.41
N LEU A 137 -7.49 5.13 15.70
CA LEU A 137 -8.60 4.74 16.58
C LEU A 137 -9.48 5.93 16.98
N GLN A 138 -8.92 7.14 17.03
CA GLN A 138 -9.66 8.38 17.33
C GLN A 138 -10.28 9.05 16.08
N GLY A 139 -9.93 8.59 14.87
CA GLY A 139 -10.29 9.21 13.59
C GLY A 139 -11.52 8.63 12.87
N GLY A 140 -12.31 7.78 13.52
CA GLY A 140 -13.63 7.36 13.03
C GLY A 140 -13.67 6.01 12.31
N LEU A 141 -14.57 5.15 12.80
CA LEU A 141 -15.64 4.59 11.96
C LEU A 141 -16.68 5.68 11.73
#